data_AF-A0A9E7EI81-F1
#
_entry.id   AF-A0A9E7EI81-F1
#
_cell.length_a   1.000
_cell.length_b   1.000
_cell.length_c   1.000
_cell.angle_alpha   90.00
_cell.angle_beta   90.00
_cell.angle_gamma   90.00
#
_symmetry.space_group_name_H-M   'P 1'
#
loop_
_entity.id
_entity.type
_entity.pdbx_description
1 polymer ?
#
loop_
_entity_poly.entity_id
_entity_poly.type
_entity_poly.pdbx_seq_one_letter_code
_entity_poly.pdbx_strand_id
1 'polypeptide(L)'
;MGQEGVVPVPSERRSATSLSVTPYCLVLLAPQLEYLLHLRHTERGREETTSIVMVKGKRVIQRIENAASRQATFSKRRNGLVKKAFELSVLCDAEVALIILSSRGKLHQFSSSSMIETIKRYRAHSREDAGSTSMEHDIEL
;
A
#
# COMPACT_ATOMS: atom_id res chain seq x y z
N MET A 1 -20.52 -6.21 75.52
CA MET A 1 -19.48 -5.39 74.86
C MET A 1 -19.38 -5.85 73.41
N GLY A 2 -19.44 -4.93 72.46
CA GLY A 2 -19.22 -5.19 71.03
C GLY A 2 -20.50 -5.34 70.22
N GLN A 3 -20.94 -4.24 69.60
CA GLN A 3 -22.13 -4.10 68.76
C GLN A 3 -21.81 -4.32 67.27
N GLU A 4 -22.90 -4.54 66.54
CA GLU A 4 -23.15 -4.59 65.10
C GLU A 4 -22.14 -3.93 64.15
N GLY A 5 -21.76 -4.67 63.10
CA GLY A 5 -21.09 -4.15 61.91
C GLY A 5 -22.08 -3.97 60.76
N VAL A 6 -22.58 -2.75 60.58
CA VAL A 6 -23.22 -2.27 59.34
C VAL A 6 -22.28 -1.27 58.69
N VAL A 7 -21.80 -1.55 57.48
CA VAL A 7 -21.26 -0.52 56.56
C VAL A 7 -21.27 -1.03 55.10
N PRO A 8 -21.23 -0.16 54.07
CA PRO A 8 -22.35 0.00 53.14
C PRO A 8 -21.98 -0.29 51.67
N VAL A 9 -23.02 -0.40 50.84
CA VAL A 9 -23.02 -0.20 49.37
C VAL A 9 -23.93 1.03 49.14
N PRO A 10 -23.85 1.88 48.09
CA PRO A 10 -23.08 1.86 46.84
C PRO A 10 -22.46 3.24 46.40
N SER A 11 -21.75 3.28 45.27
CA SER A 11 -21.90 4.26 44.17
C SER A 11 -20.59 4.53 43.39
N GLU A 12 -20.62 4.10 42.12
CA GLU A 12 -20.16 4.82 40.93
C GLU A 12 -18.78 5.52 40.92
N ARG A 13 -17.82 4.87 40.25
CA ARG A 13 -16.88 5.57 39.35
C ARG A 13 -16.37 4.62 38.27
N ARG A 14 -16.86 4.80 37.05
CA ARG A 14 -16.22 4.31 35.83
C ARG A 14 -14.90 5.07 35.67
N SER A 15 -13.80 4.49 36.12
CA SER A 15 -12.47 4.97 35.77
C SER A 15 -12.10 4.40 34.40
N ALA A 16 -12.31 5.21 33.36
CA ALA A 16 -11.60 5.07 32.10
C ALA A 16 -10.12 5.38 32.36
N THR A 17 -9.30 4.35 32.55
CA THR A 17 -7.84 4.50 32.61
C THR A 17 -7.20 3.79 31.43
N SER A 18 -6.73 4.64 30.51
CA SER A 18 -5.56 4.47 29.68
C SER A 18 -5.45 3.18 28.88
N LEU A 19 -5.91 3.26 27.63
CA LEU A 19 -5.29 2.55 26.53
C LEU A 19 -3.81 2.93 26.48
N SER A 20 -2.96 2.16 27.16
CA SER A 20 -1.52 2.12 26.87
C SER A 20 -1.36 1.41 25.53
N VAL A 21 -1.58 2.18 24.45
CA VAL A 21 -1.23 1.74 23.10
C VAL A 21 0.27 1.44 23.14
N THR A 22 0.57 0.16 23.08
CA THR A 22 1.93 -0.39 23.09
C THR A 22 2.82 0.34 22.07
N PRO A 23 4.09 0.66 22.41
CA PRO A 23 5.03 1.28 21.47
C PRO A 23 5.35 0.41 20.24
N TYR A 24 4.92 -0.85 20.24
CA TYR A 24 5.03 -1.78 19.12
C TYR A 24 4.24 -1.35 17.87
N CYS A 25 3.16 -0.58 18.01
CA CYS A 25 2.42 -0.09 16.84
C CYS A 25 3.24 0.89 15.99
N LEU A 26 4.12 1.68 16.61
CA LEU A 26 4.98 2.62 15.90
C LEU A 26 6.12 1.92 15.15
N VAL A 27 6.56 0.75 15.60
CA VAL A 27 7.67 0.01 14.98
C VAL A 27 7.22 -0.72 13.71
N LEU A 28 5.97 -1.19 13.64
CA LEU A 28 5.41 -1.86 12.44
C LEU A 28 4.95 -0.90 11.35
N LEU A 29 4.70 0.38 11.68
CA LEU A 29 4.35 1.43 10.72
C LEU A 29 5.59 2.13 10.13
N ALA A 30 6.76 2.00 10.75
CA ALA A 30 8.01 2.59 10.28
C ALA A 30 8.37 2.26 8.81
N PRO A 31 8.28 0.99 8.32
CA PRO A 31 8.61 0.68 6.93
C PRO A 31 7.62 1.33 5.92
N GLN A 32 6.35 1.49 6.29
CA GLN A 32 5.34 2.15 5.45
C GLN A 32 5.53 3.68 5.42
N LEU A 33 5.93 4.28 6.55
CA LEU A 33 6.18 5.71 6.66
C LEU A 33 7.50 6.11 5.97
N GLU A 34 8.54 5.27 6.04
CA GLU A 34 9.77 5.45 5.28
C GLU A 34 9.54 5.35 3.77
N TYR A 35 8.67 4.46 3.29
CA TYR A 35 8.31 4.40 1.87
C TYR A 35 7.63 5.69 1.40
N LEU A 36 6.70 6.24 2.19
CA LEU A 36 6.07 7.53 1.91
C LEU A 36 7.05 8.70 1.94
N LEU A 37 8.00 8.72 2.90
CA LEU A 37 9.09 9.69 2.90
C LEU A 37 10.02 9.48 1.70
N HIS A 38 10.30 8.25 1.29
CA HIS A 38 11.10 7.95 0.10
C HIS A 38 10.39 8.41 -1.19
N LEU A 39 9.06 8.28 -1.25
CA LEU A 39 8.23 8.87 -2.31
C LEU A 39 8.29 10.40 -2.31
N ARG A 40 8.32 11.04 -1.13
CA ARG A 40 8.52 12.49 -1.01
C ARG A 40 9.95 12.92 -1.36
N HIS A 41 10.96 12.08 -1.08
CA HIS A 41 12.37 12.36 -1.35
C HIS A 41 12.72 12.15 -2.83
N THR A 42 12.13 11.17 -3.53
CA THR A 42 12.32 11.04 -4.99
C THR A 42 11.69 12.18 -5.79
N GLU A 43 10.84 13.01 -5.18
CA GLU A 43 10.30 14.24 -5.79
C GLU A 43 11.28 15.42 -5.66
N ARG A 44 12.31 15.33 -4.80
CA ARG A 44 13.20 16.47 -4.45
C ARG A 44 14.41 16.66 -5.37
N GLY A 45 14.55 15.84 -6.41
CA GLY A 45 15.69 15.90 -7.32
C GLY A 45 15.30 15.63 -8.76
N ARG A 46 14.68 16.61 -9.43
CA ARG A 46 14.92 17.03 -10.84
C ARG A 46 13.71 17.78 -11.43
N GLU A 47 13.96 19.06 -11.72
CA GLU A 47 13.16 20.05 -12.46
C GLU A 47 11.85 20.54 -11.82
N GLU A 48 11.97 21.69 -11.16
CA GLU A 48 11.00 22.79 -11.27
C GLU A 48 10.63 23.00 -12.75
N THR A 49 9.53 22.39 -13.17
CA THR A 49 8.69 22.99 -14.19
C THR A 49 7.38 23.31 -13.50
N THR A 50 7.13 24.61 -13.39
CA THR A 50 5.94 25.26 -12.87
C THR A 50 4.72 24.39 -13.12
N SER A 51 4.20 23.77 -12.06
CA SER A 51 3.00 22.95 -12.14
C SER A 51 1.79 23.87 -12.19
N ILE A 52 1.63 24.59 -13.30
CA ILE A 52 0.32 25.11 -13.70
C ILE A 52 -0.65 23.93 -13.61
N VAL A 53 -1.67 24.05 -12.78
CA VAL A 53 -2.70 23.02 -12.58
C VAL A 53 -3.51 22.94 -13.88
N MET A 54 -3.02 22.14 -14.81
CA MET A 54 -3.71 21.85 -16.06
C MET A 54 -4.62 20.65 -15.82
N VAL A 55 -5.94 20.87 -15.87
CA VAL A 55 -6.90 19.77 -16.01
C VAL A 55 -6.60 19.09 -17.34
N LYS A 56 -6.03 17.90 -17.24
CA LYS A 56 -5.45 17.15 -18.35
C LYS A 56 -6.61 16.52 -19.14
N GLY A 57 -6.82 16.96 -20.38
CA GLY A 57 -7.79 16.36 -21.29
C GLY A 57 -7.57 14.85 -21.46
N LYS A 58 -8.65 14.13 -21.83
CA LYS A 58 -8.61 12.69 -22.09
C LYS A 58 -7.50 12.38 -23.10
N ARG A 59 -6.61 11.44 -22.76
CA ARG A 59 -5.54 10.97 -23.65
C ARG A 59 -5.85 9.56 -24.12
N VAL A 60 -5.62 9.29 -25.39
CA VAL A 60 -5.69 7.93 -25.96
C VAL A 60 -4.68 7.02 -25.26
N ILE A 61 -5.04 5.76 -25.02
CA ILE A 61 -4.14 4.76 -24.43
C ILE A 61 -3.21 4.22 -25.51
N GLN A 62 -2.13 4.95 -25.74
CA GLN A 62 -1.03 4.59 -26.66
C GLN A 62 0.31 4.98 -26.04
N ARG A 63 1.41 4.46 -26.60
CA ARG A 63 2.76 4.86 -26.20
C ARG A 63 2.94 6.36 -26.43
N ILE A 64 3.52 7.04 -25.44
CA ILE A 64 3.87 8.47 -25.56
C ILE A 64 5.20 8.56 -26.30
N GLU A 65 5.22 9.17 -27.46
CA GLU A 65 6.43 9.27 -28.29
C GLU A 65 7.50 10.21 -27.70
N ASN A 66 7.08 11.39 -27.24
CA ASN A 66 7.99 12.35 -26.62
C ASN A 66 8.59 11.80 -25.31
N ALA A 67 9.93 11.68 -25.26
CA ALA A 67 10.64 11.06 -24.15
C ALA A 67 10.49 11.80 -22.81
N ALA A 68 10.51 13.13 -22.81
CA ALA A 68 10.33 13.93 -21.60
C ALA A 68 8.91 13.80 -21.06
N SER A 69 7.91 13.90 -21.93
CA SER A 69 6.49 13.70 -21.58
C SER A 69 6.21 12.27 -21.09
N ARG A 70 6.86 11.28 -21.69
CA ARG A 70 6.78 9.87 -21.27
C ARG A 70 7.36 9.69 -19.88
N GLN A 71 8.52 10.26 -19.59
CA GLN A 71 9.14 10.18 -18.26
C GLN A 71 8.29 10.87 -17.20
N ALA A 72 7.81 12.09 -17.45
CA ALA A 72 6.95 12.81 -16.52
C ALA A 72 5.62 12.07 -16.28
N THR A 73 5.04 11.47 -17.34
CA THR A 73 3.80 10.68 -17.21
C THR A 73 4.04 9.36 -16.48
N PHE A 74 5.18 8.70 -16.72
CA PHE A 74 5.57 7.49 -16.00
C PHE A 74 5.68 7.78 -14.50
N SER A 75 6.39 8.83 -14.10
CA SER A 75 6.52 9.20 -12.68
C SER A 75 5.17 9.47 -12.04
N LYS A 76 4.30 10.26 -12.69
CA LYS A 76 2.96 10.58 -12.18
C LYS A 76 2.06 9.35 -12.10
N ARG A 77 2.01 8.51 -13.14
CA ARG A 77 1.16 7.30 -13.17
C ARG A 77 1.66 6.23 -12.21
N ARG A 78 2.98 6.02 -12.10
CA ARG A 78 3.59 5.10 -11.13
C ARG A 78 3.20 5.50 -9.71
N ASN A 79 3.38 6.79 -9.36
CA ASN A 79 3.03 7.28 -8.02
C ASN A 79 1.51 7.14 -7.76
N GLY A 80 0.67 7.44 -8.75
CA GLY A 80 -0.78 7.22 -8.63
C GLY A 80 -1.17 5.76 -8.45
N LEU A 81 -0.54 4.84 -9.19
CA LEU A 81 -0.78 3.40 -9.10
C LEU A 81 -0.38 2.85 -7.73
N VAL A 82 0.80 3.24 -7.23
CA VAL A 82 1.28 2.86 -5.90
C VAL A 82 0.30 3.35 -4.82
N LYS A 83 -0.18 4.58 -4.90
CA LYS A 83 -1.19 5.10 -3.95
C LYS A 83 -2.46 4.26 -3.96
N LYS A 84 -2.95 3.87 -5.15
CA LYS A 84 -4.12 3.01 -5.27
C LYS A 84 -3.89 1.60 -4.74
N ALA A 85 -2.73 1.02 -4.98
CA ALA A 85 -2.35 -0.27 -4.40
C ALA A 85 -2.27 -0.23 -2.87
N PHE A 86 -1.74 0.86 -2.31
CA PHE A 86 -1.70 1.09 -0.87
C PHE A 86 -3.11 1.28 -0.28
N GLU A 87 -3.95 2.12 -0.90
CA GLU A 87 -5.36 2.28 -0.49
C GLU A 87 -6.06 0.91 -0.46
N LEU A 88 -5.90 0.10 -1.50
CA LEU A 88 -6.49 -1.23 -1.57
C LEU A 88 -5.98 -2.16 -0.45
N SER A 89 -4.66 -2.18 -0.20
CA SER A 89 -4.11 -3.04 0.85
C SER A 89 -4.65 -2.68 2.23
N VAL A 90 -4.83 -1.38 2.51
CA VAL A 90 -5.33 -0.91 3.81
C VAL A 90 -6.84 -1.10 3.93
N LEU A 91 -7.61 -0.72 2.91
CA LEU A 91 -9.07 -0.74 2.98
C LEU A 91 -9.65 -2.16 3.01
N CYS A 92 -8.96 -3.11 2.37
CA CYS A 92 -9.46 -4.47 2.21
C CYS A 92 -8.58 -5.52 2.91
N ASP A 93 -7.59 -5.11 3.71
CA ASP A 93 -6.60 -6.00 4.33
C ASP A 93 -5.97 -6.99 3.33
N ALA A 94 -5.73 -6.50 2.11
CA ALA A 94 -5.26 -7.31 1.00
C ALA A 94 -3.73 -7.24 0.88
N GLU A 95 -3.08 -8.37 0.63
CA GLU A 95 -1.68 -8.35 0.24
C GLU A 95 -1.53 -7.91 -1.22
N VAL A 96 -0.79 -6.82 -1.45
CA VAL A 96 -0.60 -6.24 -2.78
C VAL A 96 0.89 -6.02 -3.03
N ALA A 97 1.36 -6.48 -4.19
CA ALA A 97 2.71 -6.19 -4.68
C ALA A 97 2.67 -5.69 -6.13
N LEU A 98 3.56 -4.75 -6.45
CA LEU A 98 3.76 -4.19 -7.78
C LEU A 98 5.25 -4.26 -8.15
N ILE A 99 5.52 -4.71 -9.37
CA ILE A 99 6.85 -4.71 -9.98
C ILE A 99 6.74 -3.97 -11.32
N ILE A 100 7.53 -2.91 -11.48
CA ILE A 100 7.50 -2.05 -12.67
C ILE A 100 8.92 -1.94 -13.22
N LEU A 101 9.12 -2.49 -14.41
CA LEU A 101 10.35 -2.34 -15.17
C LEU A 101 10.19 -1.19 -16.15
N SER A 102 10.98 -0.13 -15.96
CA SER A 102 11.00 0.98 -16.91
C SER A 102 11.75 0.58 -18.19
N SER A 103 11.43 1.24 -19.31
CA SER A 103 12.20 1.07 -20.57
C SER A 103 13.66 1.53 -20.48
N ARG A 104 14.07 2.10 -19.33
CA ARG A 104 15.46 2.49 -19.01
C ARG A 104 16.17 1.42 -18.17
N GLY A 105 15.57 0.24 -17.99
CA GLY A 105 16.13 -0.84 -17.18
C GLY A 105 16.06 -0.62 -15.67
N LYS A 106 15.44 0.48 -15.20
CA LYS A 106 15.27 0.72 -13.76
C LYS A 106 14.07 -0.07 -13.23
N LEU A 107 14.32 -0.81 -12.15
CA LEU A 107 13.30 -1.49 -11.35
C LEU A 107 12.66 -0.51 -10.37
N HIS A 108 11.33 -0.48 -10.36
CA HIS A 108 10.53 0.18 -9.34
C HIS A 108 9.60 -0.85 -8.73
N GLN A 109 9.53 -0.92 -7.41
CA GLN A 109 8.71 -1.90 -6.70
C GLN A 109 7.94 -1.30 -5.54
N PHE A 110 6.83 -1.94 -5.20
CA PHE A 110 6.02 -1.68 -4.02
C PHE A 110 5.48 -3.02 -3.50
N SER A 111 5.44 -3.22 -2.19
CA SER A 111 4.69 -4.29 -1.56
C SER A 111 4.08 -3.75 -0.27
N SER A 112 2.86 -4.17 0.05
CA SER A 112 2.23 -3.85 1.35
C SER A 112 2.93 -4.58 2.52
N SER A 113 3.71 -5.61 2.23
CA SER A 113 4.51 -6.37 3.22
C SER A 113 5.94 -6.59 2.69
N SER A 114 6.45 -7.83 2.76
CA SER A 114 7.75 -8.19 2.19
C SER A 114 7.59 -8.69 0.76
N MET A 115 8.23 -8.02 -0.20
CA MET A 115 8.22 -8.44 -1.60
C MET A 115 8.62 -9.91 -1.80
N ILE A 116 9.60 -10.38 -1.02
CA ILE A 116 10.06 -11.77 -1.09
C ILE A 116 8.95 -12.72 -0.65
N GLU A 117 8.26 -12.41 0.45
CA GLU A 117 7.18 -13.25 0.97
C GLU A 117 5.96 -13.24 0.05
N THR A 118 5.63 -12.09 -0.55
CA THR A 118 4.57 -12.01 -1.56
C THR A 118 4.87 -12.87 -2.77
N ILE A 119 6.10 -12.82 -3.29
CA ILE A 119 6.53 -13.65 -4.43
C ILE A 119 6.52 -15.14 -4.05
N LYS A 120 6.97 -15.50 -2.84
CA LYS A 120 6.91 -16.89 -2.36
C LYS A 120 5.48 -17.39 -2.32
N ARG A 121 4.55 -16.63 -1.74
CA ARG A 121 3.12 -16.99 -1.69
C ARG A 121 2.51 -17.09 -3.07
N TYR A 122 2.80 -16.15 -3.97
CA TYR A 122 2.36 -16.22 -5.37
C TYR A 122 2.83 -17.52 -6.05
N ARG A 123 4.10 -17.89 -5.88
CA ARG A 123 4.65 -19.14 -6.45
C ARG A 123 4.03 -20.40 -5.85
N ALA A 124 3.61 -20.36 -4.59
CA ALA A 124 2.90 -21.48 -3.96
C ALA A 124 1.50 -21.65 -4.59
N HIS A 125 0.71 -20.58 -4.66
CA HIS A 125 -0.65 -20.61 -5.23
C HIS A 125 -0.65 -20.93 -6.74
N SER A 126 0.30 -20.36 -7.50
CA SER A 126 0.42 -20.64 -8.94
C SER A 126 0.76 -22.11 -9.25
N ARG A 127 1.31 -22.87 -8.30
CA ARG A 127 1.53 -24.31 -8.44
C ARG A 127 0.28 -25.12 -8.12
N GLU A 128 -0.57 -24.62 -7.22
CA GLU A 128 -1.86 -25.23 -6.86
C GLU A 128 -2.89 -25.04 -7.99
N ASP A 129 -2.89 -23.89 -8.67
CA ASP A 129 -3.72 -23.62 -9.85
C ASP A 129 -3.36 -24.53 -11.05
N ALA A 130 -2.08 -24.89 -11.20
CA ALA A 130 -1.63 -25.82 -12.23
C ALA A 130 -2.03 -27.28 -11.95
N GLY A 131 -2.48 -27.60 -10.73
CA GLY A 131 -3.05 -28.90 -10.36
C GLY A 131 -4.56 -29.00 -10.55
N SER A 132 -5.24 -27.90 -10.91
CA SER A 132 -6.71 -27.83 -11.04
C SER A 132 -7.20 -27.35 -12.40
N THR A 133 -6.32 -27.14 -13.39
CA THR A 133 -6.69 -26.82 -14.77
C THR A 133 -6.90 -28.10 -15.60
N SER A 134 -8.01 -28.80 -15.31
CA SER A 134 -8.76 -29.55 -16.33
C SER A 134 -10.13 -28.92 -16.44
N MET A 135 -10.24 -27.88 -17.28
CA MET A 135 -11.38 -27.60 -18.14
C MET A 135 -10.85 -26.60 -19.18
N GLU A 136 -10.69 -27.11 -20.40
CA GLU A 136 -10.43 -26.34 -21.61
C GLU A 136 -11.52 -25.29 -21.81
N HIS A 137 -11.16 -24.12 -22.31
CA HIS A 137 -12.02 -23.39 -23.23
C HIS A 137 -11.14 -22.77 -24.30
N ASP A 138 -11.16 -23.42 -25.45
CA ASP A 138 -10.75 -22.88 -26.73
C ASP A 138 -11.42 -21.53 -26.97
N ILE A 139 -10.61 -20.56 -27.40
CA ILE A 139 -11.11 -19.56 -28.35
C ILE A 139 -10.29 -19.77 -29.61
N GLU A 140 -10.92 -20.51 -30.52
CA GLU A 140 -10.54 -20.69 -31.91
C GLU A 140 -10.46 -19.32 -32.62
N LEU A 141 -9.51 -19.22 -33.55
CA LEU A 141 -9.28 -18.10 -34.47
C LEU A 141 -10.12 -18.28 -35.74
#